data_AF-A0A1W9L153-F1
#
_entry.id   AF-A0A1W9L153-F1
#
_cell.length_a   1.000
_cell.length_b   1.000
_cell.length_c   1.000
_cell.angle_alpha   90.00
_cell.angle_beta   90.00
_cell.angle_gamma   90.00
#
_symmetry.space_group_name_H-M   'P 1'
#
loop_
_entity.id
_entity.type
_entity.pdbx_description
1 polymer ?
#
loop_
_entity_poly.entity_id
_entity_poly.type
_entity_poly.pdbx_seq_one_letter_code
_entity_poly.pdbx_strand_id
1 'polypeptide(L)'
;MINVISITPKQAWQLLQDKPLAVLIDVRSSMEFLFVGHPKGAISIPWIDEPDWDINPNFVHQVQVAVQKSDEQDALVKPILLI
;
A
#
# COMPACT_ATOMS: atom_id res chain seq x y z
N MET A 1 3.23 11.04 18.13
CA MET A 1 3.82 11.48 16.85
C MET A 1 3.65 10.36 15.84
N ILE A 2 3.16 10.66 14.64
CA ILE A 2 3.13 9.72 13.52
C ILE A 2 4.57 9.65 12.98
N ASN A 3 5.14 8.44 12.90
CA ASN A 3 6.50 8.24 12.40
C ASN A 3 6.45 7.39 11.12
N VAL A 4 7.00 7.91 10.03
CA VAL A 4 7.18 7.15 8.79
C VAL A 4 8.53 6.44 8.88
N ILE A 5 8.53 5.12 8.69
CA ILE A 5 9.75 4.30 8.75
C ILE A 5 10.09 3.88 7.32
N SER A 6 11.21 4.38 6.81
CA SER A 6 11.75 3.91 5.54
C SER A 6 12.45 2.56 5.71
N ILE A 7 12.11 1.61 4.85
CA ILE A 7 12.71 0.27 4.81
C ILE A 7 13.16 -0.06 3.39
N THR A 8 14.15 -0.93 3.26
CA THR A 8 14.62 -1.43 1.97
C THR A 8 13.62 -2.43 1.37
N PRO A 9 13.65 -2.69 0.05
CA PRO A 9 12.80 -3.71 -0.57
C PRO A 9 12.95 -5.11 0.05
N LYS A 10 14.17 -5.49 0.45
CA LYS A 10 14.42 -6.76 1.14
C LYS A 10 13.75 -6.83 2.51
N GLN A 11 13.78 -5.74 3.28
CA GLN A 11 13.10 -5.64 4.56
C GLN A 11 11.57 -5.64 4.40
N ALA A 12 11.05 -4.95 3.38
CA ALA A 12 9.62 -4.97 3.06
C ALA A 12 9.16 -6.40 2.69
N TRP A 13 9.90 -7.09 1.82
CA TRP A 13 9.64 -8.48 1.49
C TRP A 13 9.64 -9.38 2.73
N GLN A 14 10.69 -9.30 3.55
CA GLN A 14 10.78 -10.08 4.79
C GLN A 14 9.60 -9.80 5.73
N LEU A 15 9.21 -8.53 5.89
CA LEU A 15 8.07 -8.15 6.74
C LEU A 15 6.77 -8.76 6.24
N LEU A 16 6.55 -8.80 4.92
CA LEU A 16 5.37 -9.44 4.33
C LEU A 16 5.37 -10.96 4.52
N GLN A 17 6.55 -11.60 4.61
CA GLN A 17 6.64 -13.03 4.96
C GLN A 17 6.36 -13.27 6.45
N ASP A 18 6.91 -12.42 7.32
CA ASP A 18 6.83 -12.57 8.77
C ASP A 18 5.45 -12.18 9.33
N LYS A 19 4.73 -11.29 8.63
CA LYS A 19 3.44 -10.75 9.07
C LYS A 19 2.39 -10.95 7.96
N PRO A 20 1.64 -12.06 8.01
CA PRO A 20 0.63 -12.37 7.00
C PRO A 20 -0.47 -11.31 6.84
N LEU A 21 -0.73 -10.52 7.90
CA LEU A 21 -1.71 -9.43 7.87
C LEU A 21 -1.13 -8.11 7.34
N ALA A 22 0.18 -8.01 7.12
CA ALA A 22 0.76 -6.80 6.55
C ALA A 22 0.30 -6.61 5.11
N VAL A 23 -0.07 -5.38 4.77
CA VAL A 23 -0.56 -5.01 3.44
C VAL A 23 0.51 -4.20 2.72
N LEU A 24 0.79 -4.56 1.46
CA LEU A 24 1.62 -3.77 0.56
C LEU A 24 0.72 -2.96 -0.36
N ILE A 25 0.83 -1.64 -0.30
CA ILE A 25 0.07 -0.70 -1.13
C ILE A 25 1.03 -0.04 -2.10
N ASP A 26 0.78 -0.21 -3.40
CA ASP A 26 1.49 0.50 -4.47
C ASP A 26 0.74 1.81 -4.76
N VAL A 27 1.41 2.94 -4.53
CA VAL A 27 0.79 4.28 -4.66
C VAL A 27 1.10 4.98 -5.98
N ARG A 28 1.81 4.29 -6.89
CA ARG A 28 2.07 4.75 -8.25
C ARG A 28 0.78 4.82 -9.08
N SER A 29 0.89 5.41 -10.27
CA SER A 29 -0.22 5.47 -11.22
C SER A 29 -0.73 4.08 -11.61
N SER A 30 -1.99 4.02 -12.04
CA SER A 30 -2.59 2.81 -12.60
C SER A 30 -1.80 2.30 -13.80
N MET A 31 -1.32 3.20 -14.66
CA MET A 31 -0.45 2.85 -15.78
C MET A 31 0.85 2.15 -15.34
N GLU A 32 1.55 2.68 -14.34
CA GLU A 32 2.79 2.06 -13.84
C GLU A 32 2.54 0.67 -13.25
N PHE A 33 1.48 0.53 -12.46
CA PHE A 33 1.10 -0.75 -11.86
C PHE A 33 0.79 -1.82 -12.91
N LEU A 34 0.06 -1.45 -13.96
CA LEU A 34 -0.40 -2.38 -15.00
C LEU A 34 0.67 -2.70 -16.04
N PHE A 35 1.51 -1.73 -16.43
CA PHE A 35 2.38 -1.86 -17.60
C PHE A 35 3.87 -1.97 -17.28
N VAL A 36 4.35 -1.46 -16.13
CA VAL A 36 5.75 -1.63 -15.72
C VAL A 36 5.92 -2.89 -14.87
N GLY A 37 4.87 -3.26 -14.14
CA GLY A 37 4.84 -4.37 -13.22
C GLY A 37 4.83 -3.91 -11.76
N HIS A 38 4.50 -4.83 -10.86
CA HIS A 38 4.31 -4.55 -9.44
C HIS A 38 4.69 -5.78 -8.59
N PRO A 39 5.01 -5.60 -7.30
CA PRO A 39 5.26 -6.73 -6.41
C PRO A 39 4.03 -7.62 -6.25
N LYS A 40 4.26 -8.94 -6.16
CA LYS A 40 3.17 -9.91 -5.99
C LYS A 40 2.35 -9.61 -4.73
N GLY A 41 1.03 -9.52 -4.88
CA GLY A 41 0.10 -9.28 -3.78
C GLY A 41 -0.02 -7.81 -3.37
N ALA A 42 0.64 -6.88 -4.06
CA ALA A 42 0.42 -5.45 -3.86
C ALA A 42 -1.01 -5.05 -4.26
N ILE A 43 -1.59 -4.14 -3.49
CA ILE A 43 -2.88 -3.50 -3.79
C ILE A 43 -2.58 -2.14 -4.42
N SER A 44 -3.09 -1.89 -5.63
CA SER A 44 -2.97 -0.59 -6.29
C SER A 44 -3.94 0.41 -5.66
N ILE A 45 -3.41 1.48 -5.08
CA ILE A 45 -4.17 2.64 -4.60
C ILE A 45 -3.36 3.89 -5.00
N PRO A 46 -3.55 4.40 -6.23
CA PRO A 46 -2.80 5.55 -6.73
C PRO A 46 -2.99 6.78 -5.85
N TRP A 47 -1.88 7.46 -5.52
CA TRP A 47 -1.92 8.76 -4.86
C TRP A 47 -2.32 9.87 -5.83
N ILE A 48 -1.82 9.80 -7.05
CA ILE A 48 -2.15 10.64 -8.20
C ILE A 48 -2.35 9.72 -9.41
N ASP A 49 -3.26 10.06 -10.32
CA ASP A 49 -3.53 9.20 -11.48
C ASP A 49 -3.99 10.00 -12.70
N GLU A 50 -3.92 9.38 -13.89
CA GLU A 50 -4.46 9.96 -15.11
C GLU A 50 -5.99 10.17 -15.07
N PRO A 51 -6.56 11.05 -15.91
CA PRO A 51 -5.90 11.93 -16.89
C PRO A 51 -5.37 13.24 -16.30
N ASP A 52 -5.91 13.67 -15.17
CA ASP A 52 -5.70 15.02 -14.64
C ASP A 52 -4.49 15.11 -13.70
N TRP A 53 -3.96 13.98 -13.23
CA TRP A 53 -2.83 13.89 -12.29
C TRP A 53 -3.09 14.57 -10.94
N ASP A 54 -4.38 14.67 -10.58
CA ASP A 54 -4.81 15.22 -9.30
C ASP A 54 -4.63 14.22 -8.15
N ILE A 55 -4.45 14.76 -6.95
CA ILE A 55 -4.41 13.95 -5.72
C ILE A 55 -5.75 13.23 -5.57
N ASN A 56 -5.70 11.92 -5.41
CA ASN A 56 -6.86 11.08 -5.15
C ASN A 56 -7.54 11.48 -3.82
N PRO A 57 -8.73 12.11 -3.85
CA PRO A 57 -9.39 12.58 -2.63
C PRO A 57 -9.88 11.42 -1.75
N ASN A 58 -9.98 10.21 -2.29
CA ASN A 58 -10.44 9.02 -1.59
C ASN A 58 -9.29 8.15 -1.07
N PHE A 59 -8.03 8.57 -1.24
CA PHE A 59 -6.85 7.76 -0.91
C PHE A 59 -6.90 7.18 0.51
N VAL A 60 -7.17 8.02 1.51
CA VAL A 60 -7.21 7.60 2.92
C VAL A 60 -8.29 6.54 3.14
N HIS A 61 -9.48 6.73 2.58
CA HIS A 61 -10.58 5.79 2.70
C HIS A 61 -10.24 4.45 2.03
N GLN A 62 -9.65 4.47 0.84
CA GLN A 62 -9.23 3.26 0.12
C GLN A 62 -8.16 2.49 0.90
N VAL A 63 -7.18 3.18 1.49
CA VAL A 63 -6.16 2.58 2.37
C VAL A 63 -6.82 1.94 3.59
N GLN A 64 -7.79 2.62 4.23
CA GLN A 64 -8.52 2.07 5.37
C GLN A 64 -9.26 0.77 5.01
N VAL A 65 -9.99 0.76 3.89
CA VAL A 65 -10.69 -0.44 3.40
C VAL A 65 -9.73 -1.58 3.08
N ALA A 66 -8.57 -1.27 2.49
CA ALA A 66 -7.54 -2.27 2.20
C ALA A 66 -6.98 -2.92 3.47
N VAL A 67 -6.83 -2.14 4.54
CA VAL A 67 -6.35 -2.63 5.84
C VAL A 67 -7.43 -3.37 6.63
N GLN A 68 -8.70 -2.98 6.53
CA GLN A 68 -9.84 -3.60 7.25
C GLN A 68 -10.18 -5.02 6.82
N LYS A 69 -9.65 -5.54 5.71
CA LYS A 69 -9.84 -6.95 5.30
C LYS A 69 -9.16 -7.97 6.22
N SER A 70 -8.59 -7.54 7.35
CA SER A 70 -7.99 -8.36 8.40
C SER A 70 -8.85 -8.24 9.67
N ASP A 71 -9.16 -9.37 10.32
CA ASP A 71 -10.18 -9.46 11.38
C ASP A 71 -10.05 -8.40 12.49
N GLU A 72 -11.20 -7.99 13.05
CA GLU A 72 -11.38 -6.90 14.02
C GLU A 72 -10.53 -7.02 15.32
N GLN A 73 -9.90 -8.16 15.59
CA GLN A 73 -9.11 -8.41 16.80
C GLN A 73 -7.62 -8.04 16.67
N ASP A 74 -7.08 -7.85 15.45
CA ASP A 74 -5.68 -7.46 15.23
C ASP A 74 -5.56 -5.97 14.90
N ALA A 75 -5.88 -5.14 15.90
CA ALA A 75 -6.07 -3.68 15.81
C ALA A 75 -4.83 -2.83 15.44
N LEU A 76 -3.79 -3.38 14.81
CA LEU A 76 -2.64 -2.61 14.35
C LEU A 76 -1.86 -3.27 13.21
N VAL A 77 -2.55 -3.52 12.10
CA VAL A 77 -1.89 -3.80 10.82
C VAL A 77 -1.07 -2.59 10.40
N LYS A 78 0.23 -2.79 10.17
CA LYS A 78 1.13 -1.75 9.68
C LYS A 78 1.17 -1.80 8.15
N PRO A 79 0.55 -0.86 7.43
CA PRO A 79 0.64 -0.82 5.97
C PRO A 79 2.08 -0.51 5.56
N ILE A 80 2.55 -1.20 4.53
CA ILE A 80 3.77 -0.84 3.80
C ILE A 80 3.33 -0.10 2.55
N LEU A 81 3.82 1.13 2.40
CA LEU A 81 3.60 1.93 1.20
C LEU A 81 4.81 1.77 0.28
N LEU A 82 4.56 1.45 -0.98
CA LEU A 82 5.53 1.42 -2.06
C LEU A 82 5.29 2.61 -2.98
N ILE A 83 6.37 3.35 -3.25
CA ILE A 83 6.44 4.42 -4.23
C ILE A 83 7.24 3.89 -5.43
#